data_AF-A0A3S0A853-F1
#
_entry.id   AF-A0A3S0A853-F1
#
_cell.length_a   1.000
_cell.length_b   1.000
_cell.length_c   1.000
_cell.angle_alpha   90.00
_cell.angle_beta   90.00
_cell.angle_gamma   90.00
#
_symmetry.space_group_name_H-M   'P 1'
#
loop_
_entity.id
_entity.type
_entity.pdbx_description
1 polymer ?
#
loop_
_entity_poly.entity_id
_entity_poly.type
_entity_poly.pdbx_seq_one_letter_code
_entity_poly.pdbx_strand_id
1 'polypeptide(L)'
;MAHIHTHIRSDGTPVFRVRFRLRPNSNPVNESFESIEDAYQFADLVDRVGGADARRIREVTTTTPQIITLEAALDDYITHIESHAAHGTGWEYRRVAERYWLPRLGFFPIQALTRRHVEEWVAWQRHQTSRNGKPYATKTIRNAHGLLSSVLDWQVQQGVIPA
;
A
#
# COMPACT_ATOMS: atom_id res chain seq x y z
N MET A 1 12.51 -7.42 -9.28
CA MET A 1 12.37 -8.26 -10.48
C MET A 1 11.95 -9.66 -10.09
N ALA A 2 10.68 -9.92 -10.34
CA ALA A 2 10.09 -11.25 -10.30
C ALA A 2 10.24 -11.94 -11.66
N HIS A 3 10.32 -13.27 -11.66
CA HIS A 3 10.33 -14.08 -12.88
C HIS A 3 9.30 -15.19 -12.77
N ILE A 4 8.50 -15.39 -13.81
CA ILE A 4 7.45 -16.41 -13.85
C ILE A 4 7.97 -17.64 -14.59
N HIS A 5 7.77 -18.82 -14.01
CA HIS A 5 8.09 -20.10 -14.60
C HIS A 5 6.88 -21.02 -14.56
N THR A 6 6.55 -21.67 -15.68
CA THR A 6 5.54 -22.72 -15.70
C THR A 6 6.17 -24.05 -15.26
N HIS A 7 5.51 -24.75 -14.36
CA HIS A 7 5.89 -26.06 -13.86
C HIS A 7 4.71 -27.02 -14.00
N ILE A 8 4.88 -28.13 -14.69
CA ILE A 8 3.86 -29.17 -14.80
C ILE A 8 3.95 -30.10 -13.59
N ARG A 9 2.84 -30.26 -12.85
CA ARG A 9 2.76 -31.22 -11.73
C ARG A 9 2.77 -32.66 -12.27
N SER A 10 2.98 -33.62 -11.37
CA SER A 10 2.93 -35.05 -11.69
C SER A 10 1.55 -35.51 -12.23
N ASP A 11 0.49 -34.76 -11.95
CA ASP A 11 -0.87 -34.99 -12.43
C ASP A 11 -1.18 -34.33 -13.80
N GLY A 12 -0.18 -33.66 -14.41
CA GLY A 12 -0.34 -32.95 -15.68
C GLY A 12 -0.87 -31.52 -15.56
N THR A 13 -1.27 -31.07 -14.37
CA THR A 13 -1.82 -29.73 -14.14
C THR A 13 -0.70 -28.68 -14.15
N PRO A 14 -0.85 -27.57 -14.88
CA PRO A 14 0.11 -26.49 -14.84
C PRO A 14 0.09 -25.74 -13.51
N VAL A 15 1.27 -25.34 -13.05
CA VAL A 15 1.48 -24.43 -11.92
C VAL A 15 2.37 -23.31 -12.37
N PHE A 16 2.00 -22.09 -12.02
CA PHE A 16 2.78 -20.90 -12.33
C PHE A 16 3.57 -20.51 -11.09
N ARG A 17 4.90 -20.56 -11.17
CA ARG A 17 5.82 -20.21 -10.08
C ARG A 17 6.41 -18.84 -10.31
N VAL A 18 6.19 -17.92 -9.37
CA VAL A 18 6.83 -16.61 -9.35
C VAL A 18 8.06 -16.68 -8.46
N ARG A 19 9.24 -16.52 -9.05
CA ARG A 19 10.54 -16.47 -8.38
C ARG A 19 10.95 -15.03 -8.13
N PHE A 20 11.25 -14.68 -6.89
CA PHE A 20 11.61 -13.31 -6.50
C PHE A 20 12.50 -13.28 -5.24
N ARG A 21 12.98 -12.10 -4.84
CA ARG A 21 13.78 -11.93 -3.61
C ARG A 21 13.02 -11.13 -2.56
N LEU A 22 13.05 -11.57 -1.31
CA LEU A 22 12.43 -10.85 -0.19
C LEU A 22 13.17 -9.56 0.15
N ARG A 23 14.49 -9.58 0.06
CA ARG A 23 15.36 -8.43 0.34
C ARG A 23 16.45 -8.33 -0.73
N PRO A 24 17.07 -7.15 -0.93
CA PRO A 24 18.26 -7.03 -1.75
C PRO A 24 19.31 -8.05 -1.32
N ASN A 25 19.97 -8.70 -2.29
CA ASN A 25 21.00 -9.72 -2.07
C ASN A 25 20.56 -10.97 -1.28
N SER A 26 19.27 -11.20 -1.05
CA SER A 26 18.80 -12.45 -0.47
C SER A 26 18.74 -13.59 -1.49
N ASN A 27 18.73 -14.82 -0.99
CA ASN A 27 18.37 -15.97 -1.81
C ASN A 27 16.94 -15.79 -2.36
N PRO A 28 16.69 -16.14 -3.63
CA PRO A 28 15.38 -16.06 -4.21
C PRO A 28 14.46 -17.15 -3.62
N VAL A 29 13.19 -16.79 -3.46
CA VAL A 29 12.09 -17.65 -3.03
C VAL A 29 11.11 -17.82 -4.18
N ASN A 30 10.24 -18.83 -4.09
CA ASN A 30 9.19 -19.08 -5.07
C ASN A 30 7.82 -19.05 -4.39
N GLU A 31 6.82 -18.52 -5.09
CA GLU A 31 5.41 -18.70 -4.77
C GLU A 31 4.68 -19.31 -5.96
N SER A 32 3.71 -20.19 -5.69
CA SER A 32 3.01 -20.97 -6.70
C SER A 32 1.56 -20.51 -6.81
N PHE A 33 1.07 -20.46 -8.04
CA PHE A 33 -0.27 -20.02 -8.41
C PHE A 33 -0.91 -21.04 -9.35
N GLU A 34 -2.23 -21.16 -9.28
CA GLU A 34 -3.02 -22.05 -10.14
C GLU A 34 -3.43 -21.35 -11.44
N SER A 35 -3.61 -20.03 -11.41
CA SER A 35 -3.84 -19.17 -12.57
C SER A 35 -2.56 -18.44 -12.99
N ILE A 36 -2.40 -18.24 -14.30
CA ILE A 36 -1.30 -17.45 -14.85
C ILE A 36 -1.52 -15.95 -14.62
N GLU A 37 -2.78 -15.50 -14.64
CA GLU A 37 -3.17 -14.14 -14.34
C GLU A 37 -2.78 -13.76 -12.90
N ASP A 38 -3.05 -14.62 -11.93
CA ASP A 38 -2.65 -14.40 -10.53
C ASP A 38 -1.12 -14.31 -10.37
N ALA A 39 -0.38 -15.13 -11.13
CA ALA A 39 1.08 -15.09 -11.15
C ALA A 39 1.61 -13.76 -11.72
N TYR A 40 0.99 -13.23 -12.78
CA TYR A 40 1.32 -11.92 -13.33
C TYR A 40 1.00 -10.79 -12.36
N GLN A 41 -0.20 -10.79 -11.77
CA GLN A 41 -0.58 -9.78 -10.77
C GLN A 41 0.39 -9.75 -9.58
N PHE A 42 0.82 -10.92 -9.11
CA PHE A 42 1.80 -11.00 -8.03
C PHE A 42 3.21 -10.57 -8.46
N ALA A 43 3.64 -10.90 -9.68
CA ALA A 43 4.92 -10.45 -10.21
C ALA A 43 4.97 -8.91 -10.33
N ASP A 44 3.92 -8.30 -10.85
CA ASP A 44 3.77 -6.84 -10.95
C ASP A 44 3.78 -6.19 -9.56
N LEU A 45 3.11 -6.83 -8.58
CA LEU A 45 3.12 -6.38 -7.20
C LEU A 45 4.53 -6.43 -6.60
N VAL A 46 5.26 -7.53 -6.79
CA VAL A 46 6.66 -7.67 -6.35
C VAL A 46 7.55 -6.59 -6.95
N ASP A 47 7.37 -6.26 -8.22
CA ASP A 47 8.17 -5.24 -8.89
C ASP A 47 7.82 -3.82 -8.43
N ARG A 48 6.55 -3.58 -8.07
CA ARG A 48 6.08 -2.30 -7.54
C ARG A 48 6.51 -2.05 -6.08
N VAL A 49 6.42 -3.06 -5.22
CA VAL A 49 6.54 -2.87 -3.75
C VAL A 49 7.70 -3.61 -3.12
N GLY A 50 8.39 -4.47 -3.87
CA GLY A 50 9.43 -5.36 -3.37
C GLY A 50 8.86 -6.67 -2.79
N GLY A 51 9.71 -7.69 -2.74
CA GLY A 51 9.26 -9.05 -2.43
C GLY A 51 8.64 -9.24 -1.05
N ALA A 52 9.25 -8.67 -0.01
CA ALA A 52 8.74 -8.83 1.36
C ALA A 52 7.33 -8.22 1.53
N ASP A 53 7.10 -7.07 0.91
CA ASP A 53 5.82 -6.37 1.04
C ASP A 53 4.74 -6.98 0.13
N ALA A 54 5.13 -7.44 -1.06
CA ALA A 54 4.24 -8.17 -1.95
C ALA A 54 3.72 -9.47 -1.32
N ARG A 55 4.61 -10.24 -0.68
CA ARG A 55 4.21 -11.44 0.09
C ARG A 55 3.21 -11.10 1.19
N ARG A 56 3.49 -10.07 2.00
CA ARG A 56 2.58 -9.67 3.09
C ARG A 56 1.21 -9.27 2.56
N ILE A 57 1.18 -8.50 1.47
CA ILE A 57 -0.07 -8.11 0.80
C ILE A 57 -0.84 -9.36 0.38
N ARG A 58 -0.19 -10.33 -0.28
CA ARG A 58 -0.84 -11.59 -0.69
C ARG A 58 -1.38 -12.40 0.49
N GLU A 59 -0.61 -12.52 1.57
CA GLU A 59 -1.04 -13.24 2.79
C GLU A 59 -2.30 -12.60 3.40
N VAL A 60 -2.31 -11.27 3.52
CA VAL A 60 -3.49 -10.51 3.94
C VAL A 60 -4.65 -10.74 2.98
N THR A 61 -4.40 -10.70 1.66
CA THR A 61 -5.46 -10.87 0.66
C THR A 61 -6.10 -12.23 0.64
N THR A 62 -5.34 -13.26 0.97
CA THR A 62 -5.87 -14.63 1.04
C THR A 62 -6.73 -14.83 2.30
N THR A 63 -6.46 -14.09 3.37
CA THR A 63 -7.06 -14.32 4.69
C THR A 63 -8.21 -13.36 5.00
N THR A 64 -8.21 -12.18 4.38
CA THR A 64 -9.16 -11.11 4.68
C THR A 64 -10.14 -10.91 3.52
N PRO A 65 -11.45 -11.16 3.71
CA PRO A 65 -12.45 -11.05 2.64
C PRO A 65 -12.75 -9.60 2.20
N GLN A 66 -12.45 -8.61 3.05
CA GLN A 66 -12.59 -7.19 2.72
C GLN A 66 -11.26 -6.46 2.86
N ILE A 67 -10.62 -6.22 1.73
CA ILE A 67 -9.41 -5.41 1.66
C ILE A 67 -9.78 -4.10 1.02
N ILE A 68 -9.45 -3.02 1.72
CA ILE A 68 -9.48 -1.70 1.15
C ILE A 68 -8.05 -1.17 1.08
N THR A 69 -7.75 -0.47 0.00
CA THR A 69 -6.50 0.26 -0.13
C THR A 69 -6.55 1.50 0.75
N LEU A 70 -5.38 2.09 1.04
CA LEU A 70 -5.32 3.36 1.77
C LEU A 70 -6.02 4.50 1.02
N GLU A 71 -6.05 4.44 -0.31
CA GLU A 71 -6.83 5.36 -1.14
C GLU A 71 -8.34 5.20 -0.93
N ALA A 72 -8.86 3.96 -0.94
CA ALA A 72 -10.26 3.71 -0.65
C ALA A 72 -10.64 4.09 0.79
N ALA A 73 -9.73 3.87 1.75
CA ALA A 73 -9.91 4.30 3.13
C ALA A 73 -9.98 5.83 3.29
N LEU A 74 -9.27 6.58 2.43
CA LEU A 74 -9.38 8.04 2.38
C LEU A 74 -10.75 8.47 1.87
N ASP A 75 -11.25 7.83 0.82
CA ASP A 75 -12.55 8.15 0.23
C ASP A 75 -13.69 7.95 1.23
N ASP A 76 -13.61 6.86 1.98
CA ASP A 76 -14.51 6.57 3.09
C ASP A 76 -14.41 7.63 4.20
N TYR A 77 -13.18 7.97 4.62
CA TYR A 77 -12.96 9.02 5.62
C TYR A 77 -13.45 10.41 5.17
N ILE A 78 -13.26 10.77 3.90
CA ILE A 78 -13.75 12.02 3.33
C ILE A 78 -15.28 12.05 3.38
N THR A 79 -15.93 10.96 2.97
CA THR A 79 -17.40 10.81 3.03
C THR A 79 -17.90 11.00 4.46
N HIS A 80 -17.21 10.42 5.45
CA HIS A 80 -17.50 10.63 6.86
C HIS A 80 -17.36 12.11 7.27
N ILE A 81 -16.26 12.77 6.93
CA ILE A 81 -16.02 14.18 7.30
C ILE A 81 -17.05 15.11 6.65
N GLU A 82 -17.42 14.88 5.40
CA GLU A 82 -18.40 15.70 4.69
C GLU A 82 -19.81 15.60 5.30
N SER A 83 -20.09 14.60 6.13
CA SER A 83 -21.37 14.49 6.85
C SER A 83 -21.55 15.49 8.00
N HIS A 84 -20.46 16.06 8.54
CA HIS A 84 -20.52 16.91 9.74
C HIS A 84 -19.57 18.12 9.76
N ALA A 85 -18.62 18.21 8.83
CA ALA A 85 -17.67 19.33 8.74
C ALA A 85 -18.10 20.42 7.75
N ALA A 86 -17.41 21.56 7.81
CA ALA A 86 -17.62 22.65 6.87
C ALA A 86 -17.32 22.22 5.42
N HIS A 87 -18.14 22.70 4.48
CA HIS A 87 -17.96 22.49 3.05
C HIS A 87 -16.52 22.79 2.61
N GLY A 88 -15.90 21.87 1.85
CA GLY A 88 -14.55 22.00 1.31
C GLY A 88 -13.45 21.28 2.10
N THR A 89 -13.72 20.81 3.31
CA THR A 89 -12.74 20.07 4.13
C THR A 89 -12.30 18.76 3.46
N GLY A 90 -13.24 18.01 2.88
CA GLY A 90 -12.96 16.78 2.14
C GLY A 90 -12.03 17.00 0.95
N TRP A 91 -12.29 18.05 0.15
CA TRP A 91 -11.44 18.42 -0.98
C TRP A 91 -10.01 18.79 -0.56
N GLU A 92 -9.84 19.57 0.51
CA GLU A 92 -8.51 19.90 1.04
C GLU A 92 -7.75 18.65 1.50
N TYR A 93 -8.42 17.73 2.18
CA TYR A 93 -7.81 16.46 2.61
C TYR A 93 -7.40 15.60 1.42
N ARG A 94 -8.24 15.47 0.40
CA ARG A 94 -7.87 14.77 -0.83
C ARG A 94 -6.63 15.38 -1.48
N ARG A 95 -6.60 16.71 -1.63
CA ARG A 95 -5.46 17.42 -2.22
C ARG A 95 -4.17 17.21 -1.42
N VAL A 96 -4.25 17.19 -0.09
CA VAL A 96 -3.11 16.88 0.79
C VAL A 96 -2.66 15.44 0.56
N ALA A 97 -3.58 14.49 0.53
CA ALA A 97 -3.28 13.08 0.33
C ALA A 97 -2.60 12.79 -1.02
N GLU A 98 -3.20 13.27 -2.11
CA GLU A 98 -2.71 13.16 -3.50
C GLU A 98 -1.30 13.71 -3.63
N ARG A 99 -1.01 14.80 -2.93
CA ARG A 99 0.28 15.45 -3.01
C ARG A 99 1.36 14.73 -2.20
N TYR A 100 1.02 14.25 -1.01
CA TYR A 100 2.05 13.85 -0.05
C TYR A 100 2.18 12.34 0.11
N TRP A 101 1.10 11.55 0.11
CA TRP A 101 1.23 10.13 0.47
C TRP A 101 0.55 9.15 -0.48
N LEU A 102 -0.53 9.51 -1.18
CA LEU A 102 -1.17 8.60 -2.14
C LEU A 102 -0.21 8.05 -3.21
N PRO A 103 0.72 8.84 -3.80
CA PRO A 103 1.61 8.33 -4.84
C PRO A 103 2.49 7.15 -4.40
N ARG A 104 2.72 6.98 -3.08
CA ARG A 104 3.55 5.91 -2.52
C ARG A 104 2.79 4.91 -1.68
N LEU A 105 1.78 5.38 -0.94
CA LEU A 105 1.07 4.58 0.05
C LEU A 105 -0.35 4.23 -0.39
N GLY A 106 -0.94 4.95 -1.35
CA GLY A 106 -2.37 4.85 -1.67
C GLY A 106 -2.80 3.45 -2.10
N PHE A 107 -1.94 2.73 -2.83
CA PHE A 107 -2.24 1.38 -3.31
C PHE A 107 -2.09 0.29 -2.24
N PHE A 108 -1.46 0.58 -1.09
CA PHE A 108 -1.26 -0.44 -0.06
C PHE A 108 -2.61 -0.79 0.57
N PRO A 109 -2.93 -2.09 0.72
CA PRO A 109 -3.94 -2.54 1.66
C PRO A 109 -3.67 -1.97 3.05
N ILE A 110 -4.69 -1.40 3.71
CA ILE A 110 -4.50 -0.82 5.04
C ILE A 110 -4.05 -1.87 6.06
N GLN A 111 -4.49 -3.13 5.91
CA GLN A 111 -4.09 -4.23 6.79
C GLN A 111 -2.65 -4.72 6.54
N ALA A 112 -2.06 -4.40 5.39
CA ALA A 112 -0.65 -4.69 5.09
C ALA A 112 0.28 -3.50 5.36
N LEU A 113 -0.29 -2.33 5.70
CA LEU A 113 0.47 -1.15 6.06
C LEU A 113 1.16 -1.37 7.40
N THR A 114 2.43 -0.98 7.50
CA THR A 114 3.22 -1.12 8.72
C THR A 114 3.81 0.21 9.11
N ARG A 115 4.20 0.36 10.39
CA ARG A 115 4.94 1.52 10.87
C ARG A 115 6.18 1.82 10.02
N ARG A 116 6.90 0.78 9.57
CA ARG A 116 8.07 0.93 8.68
C ARG A 116 7.71 1.64 7.38
N HIS A 117 6.59 1.30 6.74
CA HIS A 117 6.17 1.98 5.50
C HIS A 117 5.91 3.47 5.73
N VAL A 118 5.32 3.84 6.89
CA VAL A 118 5.10 5.23 7.27
C VAL A 118 6.43 5.94 7.55
N GLU A 119 7.35 5.31 8.26
CA GLU A 119 8.69 5.86 8.54
C GLU A 119 9.51 6.07 7.27
N GLU A 120 9.50 5.10 6.35
CA GLU A 120 10.13 5.20 5.02
C GLU A 120 9.52 6.33 4.19
N TRP A 121 8.20 6.47 4.22
CA TRP A 121 7.50 7.58 3.58
C TRP A 121 7.90 8.93 4.18
N VAL A 122 7.94 9.07 5.52
CA VAL A 122 8.37 10.29 6.19
C VAL A 122 9.82 10.62 5.86
N ALA A 123 10.72 9.62 5.85
CA ALA A 123 12.11 9.79 5.47
C ALA A 123 12.24 10.26 4.01
N TRP A 124 11.46 9.68 3.09
CA TRP A 124 11.41 10.12 1.69
C TRP A 124 10.91 11.56 1.56
N GLN A 125 9.84 11.93 2.28
CA GLN A 125 9.27 13.28 2.31
C GLN A 125 10.28 14.36 2.72
N ARG A 126 11.18 14.06 3.66
CA ARG A 126 12.24 14.99 4.08
C ARG A 126 13.23 15.36 2.98
N HIS A 127 13.34 14.54 1.94
CA HIS A 127 14.20 14.77 0.78
C HIS A 127 13.44 15.41 -0.40
N GLN A 128 12.13 15.64 -0.27
CA GLN A 128 11.34 16.23 -1.34
C GLN A 128 11.35 17.75 -1.26
N THR A 129 11.22 18.38 -2.43
CA THR A 129 11.14 19.83 -2.57
C THR A 129 9.72 20.27 -2.94
N SER A 130 9.37 21.44 -2.44
CA SER A 130 8.17 22.17 -2.85
C SER A 130 8.33 22.74 -4.26
N ARG A 131 7.22 23.27 -4.81
CA ARG A 131 7.20 23.97 -6.11
C ARG A 131 8.22 25.11 -6.21
N ASN A 132 8.62 25.69 -5.08
CA ASN A 132 9.58 26.79 -5.02
C ASN A 132 11.03 26.28 -4.85
N GLY A 133 11.30 24.99 -5.06
CA GLY A 133 12.61 24.37 -4.92
C GLY A 133 13.09 24.18 -3.46
N LYS A 134 12.35 24.70 -2.48
CA LYS A 134 12.69 24.56 -1.05
C LYS A 134 12.28 23.18 -0.52
N PRO A 135 13.06 22.56 0.38
CA PRO A 135 12.63 21.34 1.09
C PRO A 135 11.26 21.52 1.74
N TYR A 136 10.49 20.45 1.84
CA TYR A 136 9.23 20.51 2.58
C TYR A 136 9.46 20.90 4.04
N ALA A 137 8.66 21.87 4.52
CA ALA A 137 8.70 22.28 5.90
C ALA A 137 8.27 21.13 6.81
N THR A 138 8.86 21.02 8.01
CA THR A 138 8.50 20.01 9.02
C THR A 138 7.00 20.04 9.34
N LYS A 139 6.41 21.24 9.38
CA LYS A 139 4.95 21.42 9.57
C LYS A 139 4.13 20.77 8.45
N THR A 140 4.58 20.86 7.20
CA THR A 140 3.90 20.26 6.05
C THR A 140 3.87 18.74 6.16
N ILE A 141 5.02 18.13 6.46
CA ILE A 141 5.13 16.67 6.64
C ILE A 141 4.27 16.24 7.83
N ARG A 142 4.32 16.99 8.95
CA ARG A 142 3.48 16.72 10.13
C ARG A 142 1.99 16.77 9.80
N ASN A 143 1.54 17.76 9.04
CA ASN A 143 0.12 17.87 8.67
C ASN A 143 -0.32 16.71 7.77
N ALA A 144 0.49 16.32 6.79
CA ALA A 144 0.20 15.16 5.95
C ALA A 144 0.16 13.86 6.76
N HIS A 145 1.10 13.69 7.70
CA HIS A 145 1.10 12.56 8.62
C HIS A 145 -0.11 12.57 9.55
N GLY A 146 -0.53 13.74 10.04
CA GLY A 146 -1.73 13.90 10.85
C GLY A 146 -2.98 13.43 10.13
N LEU A 147 -3.16 13.84 8.87
CA LEU A 147 -4.26 13.35 8.04
C LEU A 147 -4.21 11.84 7.84
N LEU A 148 -3.03 11.28 7.54
CA LEU A 148 -2.86 9.83 7.41
C LEU A 148 -3.26 9.10 8.70
N SER A 149 -2.86 9.61 9.87
CA SER A 149 -3.26 9.07 11.17
C SER A 149 -4.78 9.09 11.31
N SER A 150 -5.44 10.21 11.03
CA SER A 150 -6.90 10.33 11.17
C SER A 150 -7.66 9.36 10.27
N VAL A 151 -7.17 9.11 9.05
CA VAL A 151 -7.75 8.11 8.14
C VAL A 151 -7.63 6.70 8.74
N LEU A 152 -6.46 6.33 9.28
CA LEU A 152 -6.25 5.01 9.88
C LEU A 152 -7.04 4.84 11.19
N ASP A 153 -7.09 5.87 12.03
CA ASP A 153 -7.86 5.89 13.28
C ASP A 153 -9.36 5.70 13.00
N TRP A 154 -9.87 6.29 11.92
CA TRP A 154 -11.24 6.06 11.46
C TRP A 154 -11.47 4.60 11.08
N GLN A 155 -10.54 3.96 10.37
CA GLN A 155 -10.66 2.54 9.99
C GLN A 155 -10.57 1.59 11.19
N VAL A 156 -9.86 1.98 12.26
CA VAL A 156 -9.91 1.27 13.56
C VAL A 156 -11.30 1.41 14.19
N GLN A 157 -11.88 2.61 14.20
CA GLN A 157 -13.23 2.84 14.73
C GLN A 157 -14.31 2.08 13.96
N GLN A 158 -14.14 1.90 12.65
CA GLN A 158 -15.03 1.08 11.81
C GLN A 158 -14.80 -0.43 11.97
N GLY A 159 -13.78 -0.86 12.73
CA GLY A 159 -13.45 -2.27 12.92
C GLY A 159 -12.81 -2.94 11.70
N VAL A 160 -12.38 -2.16 10.70
CA VAL A 160 -11.67 -2.68 9.51
C VAL A 160 -10.23 -3.03 9.86
N ILE A 161 -9.62 -2.25 10.76
CA ILE A 161 -8.33 -2.54 11.38
C ILE A 161 -8.57 -2.95 12.85
N PRO A 162 -7.96 -4.05 13.33
CA PRO A 162 -7.99 -4.39 14.75
C PRO A 162 -7.35 -3.28 15.60
N ALA A 163 -7.95 -2.99 16.76
CA ALA A 163 -7.42 -2.05 17.75
C ALA A 163 -6.18 -2.57 18.49
#